data_AF-A0A1G3L5F1-F1
#
_entry.id   AF-A0A1G3L5F1-F1
#
_cell.length_a   1.000
_cell.length_b   1.000
_cell.length_c   1.000
_cell.angle_alpha   90.00
_cell.angle_beta   90.00
_cell.angle_gamma   90.00
#
_symmetry.space_group_name_H-M   'P 1'
#
loop_
_entity.id
_entity.type
_entity.pdbx_description
1 polymer ?
#
loop_
_entity_poly.entity_id
_entity_poly.type
_entity_poly.pdbx_seq_one_letter_code
_entity_poly.pdbx_strand_id
1 'polypeptide(L)'
;MVSTYNIKLQTMSCTMPNFSIDYIKDYQNKIFENIFNFSPYNIHVPIVGDNQEPIILNKVIYNHNVLNLKQELYLNIFHEDNLFVVENNSLNIRSYGKTMNEALNSFQEDFLSLWEEIGLEKKELLSPKACELKDKLSEIVFQSN
;
A
#
# COMPACT_ATOMS: atom_id res chain seq x y z
N MET A 1 -38.57 54.41 -1.69
CA MET A 1 -38.63 54.09 -3.12
C MET A 1 -37.54 53.06 -3.38
N VAL A 2 -37.71 51.81 -3.82
CA VAL A 2 -38.82 50.93 -4.24
C VAL A 2 -38.23 49.51 -4.03
N SER A 3 -38.75 48.74 -3.09
CA SER A 3 -39.59 47.53 -3.24
C SER A 3 -38.84 46.19 -3.22
N THR A 4 -39.42 45.33 -2.39
CA THR A 4 -39.14 43.97 -1.91
C THR A 4 -38.99 42.89 -2.99
N TYR A 5 -38.35 41.76 -2.64
CA TYR A 5 -39.01 40.45 -2.65
C TYR A 5 -38.49 39.53 -1.52
N ASN A 6 -39.42 39.03 -0.72
CA ASN A 6 -39.27 37.91 0.21
C ASN A 6 -39.85 36.67 -0.48
N ILE A 7 -39.08 35.58 -0.64
CA ILE A 7 -39.62 34.21 -0.63
C ILE A 7 -38.64 33.30 0.10
N LYS A 8 -39.19 32.58 1.09
CA LYS A 8 -38.55 31.61 1.97
C LYS A 8 -38.73 30.21 1.37
N LEU A 9 -37.67 29.43 1.18
CA LEU A 9 -37.77 27.97 1.11
C LEU A 9 -36.59 27.34 1.86
N GLN A 10 -36.93 26.60 2.91
CA GLN A 10 -36.04 25.75 3.68
C GLN A 10 -35.57 24.58 2.83
N THR A 11 -34.27 24.30 2.86
CA THR A 11 -33.74 22.96 2.63
C THR A 11 -32.78 22.66 3.78
N MET A 12 -33.15 21.71 4.64
CA MET A 12 -32.22 21.07 5.56
C MET A 12 -31.23 20.24 4.75
N SER A 13 -29.93 20.46 4.92
CA SER A 13 -28.95 19.36 4.88
C SER A 13 -27.76 19.75 5.74
N CYS A 14 -27.41 18.86 6.65
CA CYS A 14 -26.39 18.98 7.68
C CYS A 14 -25.14 19.74 7.21
N THR A 15 -24.82 20.83 7.89
CA THR A 15 -23.47 21.39 7.94
C THR A 15 -22.53 20.31 8.45
N MET A 16 -21.74 19.73 7.55
CA MET A 16 -20.51 19.05 7.92
C MET A 16 -19.66 20.03 8.74
N PRO A 17 -19.13 19.65 9.90
CA PRO A 17 -18.19 20.50 10.61
C PRO A 17 -16.97 20.70 9.72
N ASN A 18 -16.54 21.95 9.56
CA ASN A 18 -15.26 22.33 8.96
C ASN A 18 -14.14 21.65 9.76
N PHE A 19 -13.72 20.46 9.32
CA PHE A 19 -12.48 19.87 9.78
C PHE A 19 -11.35 20.74 9.23
N SER A 20 -10.70 21.49 10.10
CA SER A 20 -9.51 22.25 9.71
C SER A 20 -8.48 21.27 9.15
N ILE A 21 -7.79 21.71 8.09
CA ILE A 21 -6.70 20.97 7.44
C ILE A 21 -5.65 20.51 8.48
N ASP A 22 -5.54 21.22 9.60
CA ASP A 22 -4.64 20.91 10.70
C ASP A 22 -5.03 19.62 11.44
N TYR A 23 -6.31 19.29 11.54
CA TYR A 23 -6.76 18.05 12.19
C TYR A 23 -6.43 16.81 11.35
N ILE A 24 -6.51 16.92 10.03
CA ILE A 24 -6.15 15.85 9.09
C ILE A 24 -4.64 15.61 9.12
N LYS A 25 -3.84 16.69 9.21
CA LYS A 25 -2.37 16.59 9.35
C LYS A 25 -1.96 15.96 10.68
N ASP A 26 -2.63 16.32 11.78
CA ASP A 26 -2.33 15.76 13.10
C ASP A 26 -2.70 14.26 13.20
N TYR A 27 -3.77 13.84 12.52
CA TYR A 27 -4.16 12.42 12.43
C TYR A 27 -3.21 11.61 11.54
N GLN A 28 -2.79 12.16 10.39
CA GLN A 28 -1.78 11.55 9.53
C GLN A 28 -0.42 11.42 10.23
N ASN A 29 0.00 12.46 10.96
CA ASN A 29 1.23 12.42 11.74
C ASN A 29 1.17 11.40 12.88
N LYS A 30 0.04 11.25 13.57
CA LYS A 30 -0.13 10.23 14.62
C LYS A 30 -0.13 8.80 14.09
N ILE A 31 -0.67 8.56 12.89
CA ILE A 31 -0.57 7.24 12.23
C ILE A 31 0.87 6.98 11.78
N PHE A 32 1.55 8.00 11.23
CA PHE A 32 2.98 7.91 10.91
C PHE A 32 3.80 7.60 12.16
N GLU A 33 3.65 8.33 13.27
CA GLU A 33 4.48 8.06 14.45
C GLU A 33 4.16 6.72 15.15
N ASN A 34 2.94 6.21 15.06
CA ASN A 34 2.61 4.87 15.62
C ASN A 34 3.11 3.70 14.76
N ILE A 35 3.35 3.91 13.47
CA ILE A 35 3.94 2.88 12.59
C ILE A 35 5.48 2.95 12.62
N PHE A 36 6.05 4.13 12.89
CA PHE A 36 7.49 4.40 12.80
C PHE A 36 8.27 4.30 14.13
N ASN A 37 7.64 3.84 15.23
CA ASN A 37 8.32 3.61 16.51
C ASN A 37 9.12 2.29 16.59
N PHE A 38 9.71 1.84 15.47
CA PHE A 38 10.87 0.94 15.52
C PHE A 38 12.13 1.80 15.43
N SER A 39 12.76 1.95 16.59
CA SER A 39 13.91 2.79 16.92
C SER A 39 15.02 2.90 15.85
N PRO A 40 15.68 4.07 15.69
CA PRO A 40 16.77 4.30 14.74
C PRO A 40 18.11 3.74 15.22
N TYR A 41 18.11 2.58 15.89
CA TYR A 41 19.38 1.99 16.30
C TYR A 41 20.15 1.53 15.08
N ASN A 42 21.34 2.10 14.92
CA ASN A 42 22.43 1.62 14.08
C ASN A 42 22.59 0.11 14.25
N ILE A 43 21.94 -0.67 13.39
CA ILE A 43 22.23 -2.09 13.29
C ILE A 43 23.49 -2.17 12.45
N HIS A 44 24.64 -2.29 13.11
CA HIS A 44 25.79 -2.98 12.51
C HIS A 44 25.34 -4.42 12.27
N VAL A 45 24.63 -4.67 11.17
CA VAL A 45 24.39 -6.03 10.69
C VAL A 45 25.72 -6.51 10.14
N PRO A 46 26.32 -7.58 10.72
CA PRO A 46 27.43 -8.22 10.05
C PRO A 46 26.94 -8.68 8.69
N ILE A 47 27.59 -8.14 7.65
CA ILE A 47 27.44 -8.61 6.28
C ILE A 47 27.88 -10.09 6.30
N VAL A 48 27.11 -10.94 5.62
CA VAL A 48 27.28 -12.40 5.45
C VAL A 48 26.51 -13.26 6.46
N GLY A 49 25.32 -13.67 6.04
CA GLY A 49 24.48 -14.70 6.64
C GLY A 49 23.27 -14.91 5.75
N ASP A 50 23.34 -15.91 4.88
CA ASP A 50 22.25 -16.34 3.99
C ASP A 50 20.98 -16.64 4.81
N ASN A 51 19.87 -16.05 4.40
CA ASN A 51 18.49 -16.21 4.91
C ASN A 51 18.16 -15.41 6.18
N GLN A 52 17.65 -14.19 5.97
CA GLN A 52 16.80 -13.53 6.96
C GLN A 52 15.45 -14.22 7.03
N GLU A 53 14.79 -14.18 8.20
CA GLU A 53 13.42 -14.69 8.33
C GLU A 53 12.49 -13.98 7.31
N PRO A 54 11.55 -14.71 6.69
CA PRO A 54 10.68 -14.12 5.69
C PRO A 54 9.79 -13.05 6.33
N ILE A 55 9.58 -11.93 5.62
CA ILE A 55 8.53 -10.98 5.99
C ILE A 55 7.18 -11.60 5.61
N ILE A 56 6.22 -11.54 6.53
CA ILE A 56 4.85 -12.00 6.31
C ILE A 56 3.94 -10.77 6.28
N LEU A 57 3.24 -10.56 5.16
CA LEU A 57 2.27 -9.49 5.01
C LEU A 57 0.85 -10.04 5.00
N ASN A 58 -0.04 -9.37 5.73
CA ASN A 58 -1.50 -9.57 5.67
C ASN A 58 -2.23 -8.41 4.97
N LYS A 59 -1.52 -7.33 4.71
CA LYS A 59 -1.97 -6.15 3.96
C LYS A 59 -0.79 -5.51 3.25
N VAL A 60 -1.06 -4.93 2.08
CA VAL A 60 -0.11 -4.08 1.36
C VAL A 60 -0.59 -2.64 1.52
N ILE A 61 0.29 -1.77 2.01
CA ILE A 61 0.00 -0.35 2.19
C ILE A 61 1.04 0.41 1.39
N TYR A 62 0.59 1.22 0.45
CA TYR A 62 1.47 2.14 -0.26
C TYR A 62 0.72 3.45 -0.51
N ASN A 63 1.35 4.57 -0.14
CA ASN A 63 0.72 5.89 -0.10
C ASN A 63 -0.61 5.89 0.70
N HIS A 64 -1.74 6.09 0.02
CA HIS A 64 -3.09 6.13 0.61
C HIS A 64 -3.92 4.88 0.25
N ASN A 65 -3.32 3.91 -0.44
CA ASN A 65 -3.97 2.69 -0.86
C ASN A 65 -3.70 1.56 0.13
N VAL A 66 -4.76 0.82 0.45
CA VAL A 66 -4.68 -0.33 1.35
C VAL A 66 -5.31 -1.53 0.66
N LEU A 67 -4.49 -2.54 0.37
CA LEU A 67 -4.94 -3.82 -0.15
C LEU A 67 -4.94 -4.83 1.00
N ASN A 68 -6.12 -5.29 1.40
CA ASN A 68 -6.23 -6.39 2.36
C ASN A 68 -6.03 -7.71 1.64
N LEU A 69 -5.22 -8.60 2.22
CA LEU A 69 -4.92 -9.90 1.62
C LEU A 69 -5.80 -10.99 2.25
N LYS A 70 -6.34 -11.87 1.42
CA LYS A 70 -7.09 -13.09 1.79
C LYS A 70 -6.20 -14.13 2.47
N GLN A 71 -4.92 -14.12 2.12
CA GLN A 71 -3.90 -15.01 2.66
C GLN A 71 -2.61 -14.25 2.93
N GLU A 72 -1.79 -14.80 3.81
CA GLU A 72 -0.46 -14.27 4.11
C GLU A 72 0.44 -14.32 2.88
N LEU A 73 1.12 -13.20 2.62
CA LEU A 73 2.11 -13.09 1.57
C LEU A 73 3.50 -13.18 2.18
N TYR A 74 4.20 -14.25 1.85
CA TYR A 74 5.57 -14.53 2.32
C TYR A 74 6.57 -13.88 1.37
N LEU A 75 7.48 -13.09 1.92
CA LEU A 75 8.53 -12.38 1.20
C LEU A 75 9.89 -12.89 1.64
N ASN A 76 10.74 -13.28 0.70
CA ASN A 76 12.12 -13.59 1.01
C ASN A 76 12.92 -12.29 1.07
N ILE A 77 13.88 -12.25 1.99
CA ILE A 77 14.76 -11.10 2.16
C ILE A 77 16.18 -11.58 2.20
N PHE A 78 17.01 -10.95 1.39
CA PHE A 78 18.43 -11.20 1.36
C PHE A 78 19.16 -9.94 0.92
N HIS A 79 20.48 -10.02 0.89
CA HIS A 79 21.34 -8.91 0.52
C HIS A 79 22.17 -9.30 -0.69
N GLU A 80 22.15 -8.46 -1.73
CA GLU A 80 22.81 -8.68 -3.01
C GLU A 80 23.39 -7.34 -3.48
N ASP A 81 24.64 -7.33 -3.94
CA ASP A 81 25.29 -6.14 -4.51
C ASP A 81 25.18 -4.84 -3.66
N ASN A 82 25.26 -4.99 -2.33
CA ASN A 82 25.12 -3.90 -1.35
C ASN A 82 23.70 -3.30 -1.24
N LEU A 83 22.69 -4.06 -1.65
CA LEU A 83 21.28 -3.69 -1.53
C LEU A 83 20.50 -4.78 -0.79
N PHE A 84 19.49 -4.36 -0.05
CA PHE A 84 18.44 -5.27 0.41
C PHE A 84 17.56 -5.62 -0.77
N VAL A 85 17.26 -6.91 -0.89
CA VAL A 85 16.34 -7.47 -1.88
C VAL A 85 15.16 -8.04 -1.14
N VAL A 86 13.96 -7.64 -1.57
CA VAL A 86 12.70 -8.24 -1.13
C VAL A 86 12.07 -8.88 -2.36
N GLU A 87 11.80 -10.19 -2.29
CA GLU A 87 11.20 -10.91 -3.41
C GLU A 87 9.97 -11.72 -2.99
N ASN A 88 9.07 -11.87 -3.95
CA ASN A 88 8.02 -12.87 -3.90
C ASN A 88 8.05 -13.68 -5.20
N ASN A 89 8.51 -14.93 -5.10
CA ASN A 89 8.70 -15.80 -6.26
C ASN A 89 7.38 -16.23 -6.92
N SER A 90 6.27 -16.33 -6.18
CA SER A 90 4.99 -16.75 -6.77
C SER A 90 4.39 -15.69 -7.69
N LEU A 91 4.63 -14.41 -7.38
CA LEU A 91 4.22 -13.24 -8.17
C LEU A 91 5.33 -12.72 -9.09
N ASN A 92 6.55 -13.25 -8.98
CA ASN A 92 7.72 -12.79 -9.73
C ASN A 92 7.98 -11.28 -9.56
N ILE A 93 7.83 -10.80 -8.32
CA ILE A 93 8.17 -9.43 -7.92
C ILE A 93 9.50 -9.48 -7.18
N ARG A 94 10.42 -8.60 -7.55
CA ARG A 94 11.72 -8.45 -6.91
C ARG A 94 12.07 -6.97 -6.86
N SER A 95 12.26 -6.47 -5.65
CA SER A 95 12.42 -5.05 -5.38
C SER A 95 13.64 -4.81 -4.50
N TYR A 96 14.20 -3.61 -4.59
CA TYR A 96 15.52 -3.29 -4.06
C TYR A 96 15.52 -2.02 -3.21
N GLY A 97 16.43 -1.93 -2.25
CA GLY A 97 16.61 -0.73 -1.43
C GLY A 97 17.95 -0.69 -0.73
N LYS A 98 18.42 0.50 -0.35
CA LYS A 98 19.66 0.65 0.45
C LYS A 98 19.43 0.26 1.91
N THR A 99 18.16 0.24 2.32
CA THR A 99 17.70 -0.27 3.61
C THR A 99 16.58 -1.28 3.39
N MET A 100 16.36 -2.16 4.38
CA MET A 100 15.24 -3.10 4.36
C MET A 100 13.88 -2.40 4.16
N ASN A 101 13.68 -1.24 4.81
CA ASN A 101 12.46 -0.45 4.66
C ASN A 101 12.29 0.12 3.24
N GLU A 102 13.37 0.59 2.62
CA GLU A 102 13.32 1.04 1.22
C GLU A 102 12.95 -0.11 0.28
N ALA A 103 13.54 -1.30 0.47
CA ALA A 103 13.23 -2.47 -0.36
C ALA A 103 11.79 -2.94 -0.16
N LEU A 104 11.29 -2.96 1.08
CA LEU A 104 9.91 -3.31 1.39
C LEU A 104 8.92 -2.29 0.81
N ASN A 105 9.20 -0.99 0.94
CA ASN A 105 8.35 0.05 0.35
C ASN A 105 8.31 -0.06 -1.18
N SER A 106 9.46 -0.33 -1.83
CA SER A 106 9.53 -0.59 -3.26
C SER A 106 8.71 -1.83 -3.66
N PHE A 107 8.76 -2.91 -2.87
CA PHE A 107 7.91 -4.08 -3.09
C PHE A 107 6.43 -3.75 -3.00
N GLN A 108 6.02 -2.95 -2.00
CA GLN A 108 4.62 -2.57 -1.82
C GLN A 108 4.11 -1.68 -2.95
N GLU A 109 4.96 -0.81 -3.49
CA GLU A 109 4.70 -0.04 -4.71
C GLU A 109 4.48 -0.97 -5.91
N ASP A 110 5.44 -1.85 -6.20
CA ASP A 110 5.40 -2.76 -7.34
C ASP A 110 4.16 -3.68 -7.26
N PHE A 111 3.84 -4.17 -6.07
CA PHE A 111 2.64 -4.99 -5.84
C PHE A 111 1.36 -4.21 -6.14
N LEU A 112 1.27 -2.95 -5.67
CA LEU A 112 0.10 -2.11 -5.92
C LEU A 112 -0.05 -1.82 -7.41
N SER A 113 1.02 -1.41 -8.09
CA SER A 113 1.00 -1.16 -9.54
C SER A 113 0.56 -2.41 -10.30
N LEU A 114 1.08 -3.58 -9.93
CA LEU A 114 0.68 -4.84 -10.55
C LEU A 114 -0.80 -5.17 -10.33
N TRP A 115 -1.33 -4.90 -9.13
CA TRP A 115 -2.75 -5.06 -8.85
C TRP A 115 -3.62 -4.10 -9.67
N GLU A 116 -3.22 -2.84 -9.79
CA GLU A 116 -3.96 -1.82 -10.54
C GLU A 116 -3.97 -2.12 -12.04
N GLU A 117 -2.82 -2.52 -12.61
CA GLU A 117 -2.68 -2.74 -14.05
C GLU A 117 -3.21 -4.11 -14.51
N ILE A 118 -3.06 -5.16 -13.70
CA ILE A 118 -3.41 -6.53 -14.09
C ILE A 118 -4.56 -7.08 -13.25
N GLY A 119 -4.48 -6.87 -11.94
CA GLY A 119 -5.47 -7.36 -10.98
C GLY A 119 -6.88 -6.82 -11.23
N LEU A 120 -7.01 -5.55 -11.63
CA LEU A 120 -8.30 -4.90 -11.91
C LEU A 120 -8.75 -4.99 -13.38
N GLU A 121 -7.84 -5.25 -14.32
CA GLU A 121 -8.13 -5.21 -15.76
C GLU A 121 -8.98 -6.40 -16.24
N LYS A 122 -9.82 -6.19 -17.26
CA LYS A 122 -10.65 -7.22 -17.88
C LYS A 122 -9.80 -8.29 -18.58
N LYS A 123 -10.12 -9.57 -18.36
CA LYS A 123 -9.35 -10.71 -18.90
C LYS A 123 -9.22 -10.68 -20.42
N GLU A 124 -10.23 -10.14 -21.13
CA GLU A 124 -10.24 -10.07 -22.59
C GLU A 124 -9.19 -9.10 -23.14
N LEU A 125 -8.69 -8.18 -22.32
CA LEU A 125 -7.67 -7.19 -22.67
C LEU A 125 -6.26 -7.64 -22.27
N LEU A 126 -6.13 -8.77 -21.57
CA LEU A 126 -4.87 -9.28 -21.06
C LEU A 126 -4.29 -10.36 -21.97
N SER A 127 -2.96 -10.42 -22.02
CA SER A 127 -2.27 -11.58 -22.60
C SER A 127 -2.54 -12.84 -21.77
N PRO A 128 -2.42 -14.06 -22.34
CA PRO A 128 -2.60 -15.31 -21.60
C PRO A 128 -1.79 -15.38 -20.30
N LYS A 129 -0.52 -14.95 -20.33
CA LYS A 129 0.36 -14.92 -19.15
C LYS A 129 -0.09 -13.89 -18.11
N ALA A 130 -0.64 -12.75 -18.56
CA ALA A 130 -1.19 -11.75 -17.65
C ALA A 130 -2.51 -12.22 -17.02
N CYS A 131 -3.32 -13.03 -17.72
CA CYS A 131 -4.48 -13.69 -17.12
C CYS A 131 -4.09 -14.64 -16.00
N GLU A 132 -3.05 -15.47 -16.19
CA GLU A 132 -2.52 -16.33 -15.12
C GLU A 132 -2.08 -15.52 -13.89
N LEU A 133 -1.42 -14.39 -14.11
CA LEU A 133 -1.00 -13.51 -13.03
C LEU A 133 -2.18 -12.82 -12.34
N LYS A 134 -3.19 -12.38 -13.10
CA LYS A 134 -4.45 -11.84 -12.56
C LYS A 134 -5.14 -12.86 -11.65
N ASP A 135 -5.17 -14.13 -12.06
CA ASP A 135 -5.81 -15.18 -11.28
C ASP A 135 -5.08 -15.38 -9.94
N LYS A 136 -3.75 -15.46 -9.95
CA LYS A 136 -2.92 -15.50 -8.72
C LYS A 136 -3.15 -14.28 -7.82
N LEU A 137 -3.19 -13.08 -8.39
CA LEU A 137 -3.43 -11.85 -7.62
C LEU A 137 -4.83 -11.83 -7.00
N SER A 138 -5.83 -12.33 -7.73
CA SER A 138 -7.24 -12.36 -7.28
C SER A 138 -7.47 -13.38 -6.16
N GLU A 139 -6.65 -14.44 -6.10
CA GLU A 139 -6.59 -15.37 -4.96
C GLU A 139 -6.01 -14.71 -3.71
N ILE A 140 -5.10 -13.76 -3.88
CA ILE A 140 -4.41 -13.07 -2.78
C ILE A 140 -5.19 -11.86 -2.25
N VAL A 141 -5.78 -11.04 -3.11
CA VAL A 141 -6.37 -9.74 -2.71
C VAL A 141 -7.88 -9.86 -2.44
N PHE A 142 -8.37 -9.20 -1.39
CA PHE A 142 -9.80 -9.01 -1.16
C PHE A 142 -10.41 -8.05 -2.18
N GLN A 143 -11.32 -8.55 -3.01
CA GLN A 143 -12.29 -7.73 -3.72
C GLN A 143 -13.62 -7.84 -2.98
N SER A 144 -14.02 -6.75 -2.31
CA SER A 144 -15.42 -6.60 -1.90
C SER A 144 -16.22 -6.30 -3.16
N ASN A 145 -16.97 -7.29 -3.64
CA ASN A 145 -17.97 -7.09 -4.70
C ASN A 145 -19.08 -6.14 -4.24
#